data_AF-A0A496Q8V1-F1
#
_entry.id   AF-A0A496Q8V1-F1
#
_cell.length_a   1.000
_cell.length_b   1.000
_cell.length_c   1.000
_cell.angle_alpha   90.00
_cell.angle_beta   90.00
_cell.angle_gamma   90.00
#
_symmetry.space_group_name_H-M   'P 1'
#
loop_
_entity.id
_entity.type
_entity.pdbx_description
1 polymer ?
#
loop_
_entity_poly.entity_id
_entity_poly.type
_entity_poly.pdbx_seq_one_letter_code
_entity_poly.pdbx_strand_id
1 'polypeptide(L)'
;MKTNWVWILTFVGPALILLMVFLIIPIFASFYLSFTDFNVFAMTDWGRAKFVGLQNFAELFKDELFWRALVNTLYCLVVAMPVTVALSLTSAVLLNR
;
A
#
# COMPACT_ATOMS: atom_id res chain seq x y z
N MET A 1 24.18 -27.16 -15.03
CA MET A 1 24.42 -26.00 -14.15
C MET A 1 23.84 -26.31 -12.78
N LYS A 2 24.66 -26.43 -11.74
CA LYS A 2 24.16 -26.62 -10.36
C LYS A 2 23.91 -25.24 -9.77
N THR A 3 22.66 -24.90 -9.52
CA THR A 3 22.28 -23.63 -8.88
C THR A 3 22.80 -23.63 -7.45
N ASN A 4 23.69 -22.70 -7.13
CA ASN A 4 24.24 -22.58 -5.78
C ASN A 4 23.35 -21.64 -4.96
N TRP A 5 22.35 -22.22 -4.30
CA TRP A 5 21.33 -21.52 -3.51
C TRP A 5 21.90 -20.57 -2.45
N VAL A 6 23.09 -20.87 -1.91
CA VAL A 6 23.77 -20.04 -0.90
C VAL A 6 24.11 -18.65 -1.44
N TRP A 7 24.60 -18.55 -2.68
CA TRP A 7 24.93 -17.25 -3.29
C TRP A 7 23.69 -16.40 -3.57
N ILE A 8 22.59 -17.04 -3.95
CA ILE A 8 21.30 -16.38 -4.16
C ILE A 8 20.79 -15.82 -2.82
N LEU A 9 20.83 -16.64 -1.77
CA LEU A 9 20.38 -16.24 -0.43
C LEU A 9 21.23 -15.11 0.17
N THR A 10 22.54 -15.10 -0.02
CA THR A 10 23.38 -14.01 0.49
C THR A 10 23.19 -12.70 -0.28
N PHE A 11 22.99 -12.76 -1.59
CA PHE A 11 22.81 -11.55 -2.41
C PHE A 11 21.39 -10.98 -2.32
N VAL A 12 20.37 -11.85 -2.33
CA VAL A 12 18.95 -11.46 -2.34
C VAL A 12 18.37 -11.39 -0.92
N GLY A 13 18.95 -12.13 0.03
CA GLY A 13 18.47 -12.23 1.41
C GLY A 13 18.31 -10.89 2.13
N PRO A 14 19.30 -9.97 2.12
CA PRO A 14 19.16 -8.67 2.78
C PRO A 14 17.99 -7.84 2.22
N ALA A 15 17.82 -7.84 0.89
CA ALA A 15 16.71 -7.15 0.24
C ALA A 15 15.36 -7.78 0.59
N LEU A 16 15.28 -9.12 0.64
CA LEU A 16 14.07 -9.82 1.07
C LEU A 16 13.73 -9.57 2.54
N ILE A 17 14.72 -9.53 3.43
CA ILE A 17 14.50 -9.21 4.84
C ILE A 17 13.94 -7.80 4.97
N LEU A 18 14.52 -6.82 4.28
CA LEU A 18 14.01 -5.45 4.27
C LEU A 18 12.58 -5.38 3.75
N LEU A 19 12.29 -6.06 2.63
CA LEU A 19 10.94 -6.12 2.08
C LEU A 19 9.98 -6.77 3.07
N MET A 20 10.36 -7.86 3.72
CA MET A 20 9.53 -8.54 4.72
C MET A 20 9.21 -7.60 5.89
N VAL A 21 10.23 -6.95 6.46
CA VAL A 21 10.09 -6.12 7.67
C VAL A 21 9.34 -4.82 7.39
N PHE A 22 9.65 -4.14 6.29
CA PHE A 22 9.14 -2.79 6.02
C PHE A 22 7.90 -2.76 5.12
N LEU A 23 7.63 -3.82 4.37
CA LEU A 23 6.46 -3.90 3.49
C LEU A 23 5.47 -4.95 4.01
N ILE A 24 5.89 -6.20 4.11
CA ILE A 24 4.96 -7.31 4.34
C ILE A 24 4.38 -7.29 5.75
N ILE A 25 5.21 -7.18 6.78
CA ILE A 25 4.74 -7.10 8.18
C ILE A 25 3.74 -5.95 8.37
N PRO A 26 4.02 -4.69 7.99
CA PRO A 26 3.08 -3.58 8.19
C PRO A 26 1.82 -3.69 7.33
N ILE A 27 1.86 -4.35 6.16
CA ILE A 27 0.66 -4.65 5.38
C ILE A 27 -0.27 -5.57 6.17
N PHE A 28 0.25 -6.68 6.69
CA PHE A 28 -0.56 -7.63 7.46
C PHE A 28 -1.03 -7.03 8.79
N ALA A 29 -0.18 -6.23 9.46
CA ALA A 29 -0.56 -5.52 10.67
C ALA A 29 -1.71 -4.53 10.39
N SER A 30 -1.57 -3.70 9.36
CA SER A 30 -2.63 -2.76 8.93
C SER A 30 -3.92 -3.48 8.55
N PHE A 31 -3.80 -4.62 7.86
CA PHE A 31 -4.95 -5.44 7.49
C PHE A 31 -5.68 -5.95 8.73
N TYR A 32 -4.97 -6.54 9.71
CA TYR A 32 -5.58 -7.00 10.96
C TYR A 32 -6.21 -5.84 11.74
N LEU A 33 -5.49 -4.71 11.85
CA LEU A 33 -5.96 -3.50 12.54
C LEU A 33 -7.23 -2.93 11.91
N SER A 34 -7.41 -3.07 10.59
CA SER A 34 -8.63 -2.61 9.90
C SER A 34 -9.91 -3.30 10.39
N PHE A 35 -9.81 -4.48 11.01
CA PHE A 35 -10.95 -5.19 11.63
C PHE A 35 -11.11 -4.90 13.13
N THR A 36 -10.25 -4.05 13.69
CA THR A 36 -10.30 -3.64 15.09
C THR A 36 -10.72 -2.18 15.22
N ASP A 37 -11.37 -1.83 16.32
CA ASP A 37 -11.61 -0.45 16.71
C ASP A 37 -10.30 0.13 17.26
N PHE A 38 -9.41 0.52 16.34
CA PHE A 38 -8.12 1.09 16.64
C PHE A 38 -8.19 2.62 16.56
N ASN A 39 -8.46 3.24 17.70
CA ASN A 39 -8.43 4.70 17.85
C ASN A 39 -7.08 5.17 18.40
N VAL A 40 -6.76 6.47 18.27
CA VAL A 40 -5.52 7.07 18.84
C VAL A 40 -5.41 6.78 20.35
N PHE A 41 -6.53 6.68 21.05
CA PHE A 41 -6.58 6.31 22.48
C PHE A 41 -6.34 4.82 22.76
N ALA A 42 -6.45 3.93 21.76
CA ALA A 42 -6.07 2.53 21.85
C ALA A 42 -4.54 2.34 21.79
N MET A 43 -3.78 3.38 21.41
CA MET A 43 -2.31 3.38 21.50
C MET A 43 -1.83 3.41 22.96
N THR A 44 -2.61 3.99 23.87
CA THR A 44 -2.30 4.08 25.31
C THR A 44 -2.80 2.86 26.09
N ASP A 45 -3.83 2.17 25.59
CA ASP A 45 -4.43 0.99 26.23
C ASP A 45 -4.83 -0.04 25.16
N TRP A 46 -3.99 -1.07 25.03
CA TRP A 46 -4.19 -2.16 24.06
C TRP A 46 -5.46 -2.99 24.35
N GLY A 47 -6.05 -2.87 25.55
CA GLY A 47 -7.33 -3.49 25.91
C GLY A 47 -8.54 -2.83 25.25
N ARG A 48 -8.38 -1.65 24.63
CA ARG A 48 -9.43 -0.93 23.89
C ARG A 48 -9.48 -1.27 22.41
N ALA A 49 -8.48 -1.93 21.86
CA ALA A 49 -8.46 -2.43 20.48
C ALA A 49 -9.41 -3.65 20.36
N LYS A 50 -10.71 -3.40 20.41
CA LYS A 50 -11.73 -4.45 20.30
C LYS A 50 -11.83 -4.89 18.85
N PHE A 51 -11.90 -6.20 18.63
CA PHE A 51 -12.20 -6.74 17.32
C PHE A 51 -13.67 -6.46 16.96
N VAL A 52 -13.90 -5.64 15.95
CA VAL A 52 -15.23 -5.21 15.47
C VAL A 52 -15.58 -5.83 14.11
N GLY A 53 -14.70 -6.66 13.56
CA GLY A 53 -14.91 -7.34 12.29
C GLY A 53 -15.08 -6.35 11.14
N LEU A 54 -16.19 -6.46 10.41
CA LEU A 54 -16.43 -5.64 9.20
C LEU A 54 -17.15 -4.31 9.48
N GLN A 55 -17.41 -3.96 10.73
CA GLN A 55 -18.17 -2.75 11.07
C GLN A 55 -17.52 -1.48 10.52
N ASN A 56 -16.20 -1.34 10.65
CA ASN A 56 -15.44 -0.21 10.11
C ASN A 56 -15.68 0.00 8.60
N PHE A 57 -15.73 -1.09 7.84
CA PHE A 57 -15.97 -1.03 6.40
C PHE A 57 -17.41 -0.60 6.09
N ALA A 58 -18.39 -1.14 6.81
CA ALA A 58 -19.80 -0.79 6.62
C ALA A 58 -20.09 0.69 6.95
N GLU A 59 -19.40 1.26 7.93
CA GLU A 59 -19.46 2.69 8.25
C GLU A 59 -18.77 3.52 7.17
N LEU A 60 -17.57 3.12 6.73
CA LEU A 60 -16.82 3.80 5.68
C LEU A 60 -17.58 3.90 4.35
N PHE A 61 -18.29 2.84 3.94
CA PHE A 61 -19.09 2.85 2.71
C PHE A 61 -20.27 3.82 2.74
N LYS A 62 -20.73 4.23 3.93
CA LYS A 62 -21.80 5.23 4.09
C LYS A 62 -21.26 6.65 4.18
N ASP A 63 -19.95 6.82 4.31
CA ASP A 63 -19.33 8.13 4.43
C ASP A 63 -19.20 8.81 3.05
N GLU A 64 -19.85 9.96 2.90
CA GLU A 64 -19.77 10.75 1.67
C GLU A 64 -18.34 11.28 1.43
N LEU A 65 -17.60 11.60 2.50
CA LEU A 65 -16.22 12.08 2.39
C LEU A 65 -15.32 11.00 1.80
N PHE A 66 -15.52 9.73 2.16
CA PHE A 66 -14.79 8.60 1.60
C PHE A 66 -14.99 8.52 0.08
N TRP A 67 -16.23 8.60 -0.40
CA TRP A 67 -16.52 8.56 -1.84
C TRP A 67 -15.96 9.76 -2.58
N ARG A 68 -16.07 10.96 -2.01
CA ARG A 68 -15.47 12.17 -2.60
C ARG A 68 -13.96 12.04 -2.71
N ALA A 69 -13.30 11.57 -1.65
CA ALA A 69 -11.86 11.34 -1.65
C ALA A 69 -11.45 10.27 -2.67
N LEU A 70 -12.17 9.15 -2.73
CA LEU A 70 -11.92 8.07 -3.69
C LEU A 70 -12.02 8.57 -5.14
N VAL A 71 -13.08 9.31 -5.47
CA VAL A 71 -13.25 9.90 -6.81
C VAL A 71 -12.14 10.91 -7.11
N ASN A 72 -11.74 11.72 -6.14
CA ASN A 72 -10.63 12.67 -6.33
C ASN A 72 -9.31 11.94 -6.62
N THR A 73 -9.00 10.88 -5.88
CA THR A 73 -7.79 10.06 -6.12
C THR A 73 -7.84 9.37 -7.48
N LEU A 74 -8.98 8.80 -7.85
CA LEU A 74 -9.17 8.18 -9.17
C LEU A 74 -9.04 9.21 -10.30
N TYR A 75 -9.63 10.40 -10.13
CA TYR A 75 -9.49 11.50 -11.08
C TYR A 75 -8.03 11.91 -11.23
N CYS A 76 -7.30 12.11 -10.12
CA CYS A 76 -5.87 12.39 -10.15
C CYS A 76 -5.10 11.29 -10.88
N LEU A 77 -5.39 10.01 -10.64
CA LEU A 77 -4.73 8.89 -11.31
C LEU A 77 -5.01 8.88 -12.82
N VAL A 78 -6.29 8.96 -13.20
CA VAL A 78 -6.74 8.90 -14.60
C VAL A 78 -6.25 10.10 -15.41
N VAL A 79 -6.05 11.26 -14.80
CA VAL A 79 -5.50 12.44 -15.49
C VAL A 79 -3.97 12.44 -15.46
N ALA A 80 -3.36 12.21 -14.30
CA ALA A 80 -1.91 12.31 -14.17
C ALA A 80 -1.18 11.20 -14.93
N MET A 81 -1.63 9.94 -14.84
CA MET A 81 -0.93 8.81 -15.46
C MET A 81 -0.82 8.95 -16.99
N PRO A 82 -1.90 9.23 -17.76
CA PRO A 82 -1.79 9.41 -19.20
C PRO A 82 -0.95 10.62 -19.58
N VAL A 83 -1.03 11.72 -18.83
CA VAL A 83 -0.21 12.91 -19.08
C VAL A 83 1.27 12.58 -18.90
N THR A 84 1.64 11.92 -17.80
CA THR A 84 3.03 11.49 -17.57
C THR A 84 3.50 10.55 -18.67
N VAL A 85 2.71 9.54 -19.04
CA VAL A 85 3.06 8.60 -20.13
C VAL A 85 3.21 9.33 -21.46
N ALA A 86 2.29 10.21 -21.83
CA ALA A 86 2.35 10.97 -23.06
C ALA A 86 3.60 11.87 -23.13
N LEU A 87 3.93 12.56 -22.04
CA LEU A 87 5.13 13.39 -21.94
C LEU A 87 6.40 12.54 -22.02
N SER A 88 6.48 11.42 -21.28
CA SER A 88 7.62 10.51 -21.31
C SER A 88 7.83 9.92 -22.71
N LEU A 89 6.76 9.48 -23.38
CA LEU A 89 6.84 8.95 -24.74
C LEU A 89 7.25 10.02 -25.76
N THR A 90 6.67 11.22 -25.68
CA THR A 90 7.04 12.34 -26.56
C THR A 90 8.51 12.69 -26.40
N SER A 91 8.98 12.77 -25.15
CA SER A 91 10.39 13.03 -24.84
C SER A 91 11.30 11.92 -25.36
N ALA A 92 10.92 10.65 -25.19
CA ALA A 92 11.67 9.52 -25.70
C ALA A 92 11.77 9.53 -27.24
N VAL A 93 10.69 9.86 -27.95
CA VAL A 93 10.69 9.94 -29.42
C VAL A 93 11.55 11.09 -29.94
N LEU A 94 11.54 12.24 -29.24
CA LEU A 94 12.39 13.39 -29.59
C LEU A 94 13.88 13.12 -29.36
N LEU A 95 14.23 12.39 -28.30
CA LEU A 95 15.63 12.03 -27.98
C LEU A 95 16.16 10.86 -28.82
N ASN A 96 15.29 9.97 -29.27
CA ASN A 96 15.64 8.82 -30.12
C ASN A 96 15.80 9.21 -31.60
N ARG A 97 15.68 10.48 -31.93
CA ARG A 97 15.90 11.07 -33.25
C ARG A 97 17.08 12.02 -33.19
#